data_AF-A0A8H6INT4-F1
#
_entry.id   AF-A0A8H6INT4-F1
#
_cell.length_a   1.000
_cell.length_b   1.000
_cell.length_c   1.000
_cell.angle_alpha   90.00
_cell.angle_beta   90.00
_cell.angle_gamma   90.00
#
_symmetry.space_group_name_H-M   'P 1'
#
loop_
_entity.id
_entity.type
_entity.pdbx_description
1 polymer ?
#
loop_
_entity_poly.entity_id
_entity_poly.type
_entity_poly.pdbx_seq_one_letter_code
_entity_poly.pdbx_strand_id
1 'polypeptide(L)'
;MSSTLQAQATLPPAVQALLDKDAIRTVIYRVARGSDRKIRDLGLYDATIAPDPTAAAHHQIGHSLIEIAADGVSARAETYCTANIVVGGEGSEWMTLLVRYVDRFEKRDGEWRIAHRVVVYDGASKSGFMGRLPKENLGVRDETDYSRTVFQD
;
A
#
# COMPACT_ATOMS: atom_id res chain seq x y z
N MET A 1 -44.39 17.19 -14.36
CA MET A 1 -43.55 16.56 -13.31
C MET A 1 -42.15 17.12 -13.49
N SER A 2 -41.77 18.12 -12.67
CA SER A 2 -40.48 18.81 -12.81
C SER A 2 -39.41 18.03 -12.05
N SER A 3 -38.46 17.45 -12.77
CA SER A 3 -37.28 16.80 -12.21
C SER A 3 -36.26 17.88 -11.85
N THR A 4 -36.18 18.23 -10.57
CA THR A 4 -35.11 19.08 -10.07
C THR A 4 -33.85 18.23 -9.98
N LEU A 5 -32.96 18.36 -10.96
CA LEU A 5 -31.56 17.94 -10.83
C LEU A 5 -30.99 18.61 -9.58
N GLN A 6 -30.79 17.86 -8.50
CA GLN A 6 -30.04 18.34 -7.36
C GLN A 6 -28.60 18.55 -7.83
N ALA A 7 -28.19 19.81 -7.97
CA ALA A 7 -26.78 20.14 -8.11
C ALA A 7 -26.04 19.54 -6.91
N GLN A 8 -25.16 18.57 -7.16
CA GLN A 8 -24.25 18.08 -6.13
C GLN A 8 -23.45 19.27 -5.61
N ALA A 9 -23.58 19.57 -4.32
CA ALA A 9 -22.81 20.62 -3.69
C ALA A 9 -21.32 20.32 -3.87
N THR A 10 -20.59 21.23 -4.51
CA THR A 10 -19.13 21.12 -4.66
C THR A 10 -18.49 21.43 -3.31
N LEU A 11 -17.73 20.47 -2.78
CA LEU A 11 -17.01 20.66 -1.52
C LEU A 11 -15.85 21.65 -1.70
N PRO A 12 -15.45 22.38 -0.64
CA PRO A 12 -14.20 23.14 -0.67
C PRO A 12 -13.01 22.24 -1.05
N PRO A 13 -12.06 22.70 -1.88
CA PRO A 13 -10.97 21.85 -2.37
C PRO A 13 -10.17 21.15 -1.26
N ALA A 14 -9.93 21.83 -0.15
CA ALA A 14 -9.22 21.25 1.00
C ALA A 14 -9.99 20.08 1.66
N VAL A 15 -11.32 20.16 1.69
CA VAL A 15 -12.18 19.09 2.23
C VAL A 15 -12.19 17.91 1.27
N GLN A 16 -12.33 18.16 -0.04
CA GLN A 16 -12.25 17.11 -1.04
C GLN A 16 -10.90 16.37 -0.99
N ALA A 17 -9.80 17.10 -0.88
CA ALA A 17 -8.47 16.52 -0.73
C ALA A 17 -8.33 15.66 0.55
N LEU A 18 -8.94 16.06 1.66
CA LEU A 18 -8.97 15.24 2.88
C LEU A 18 -9.70 13.91 2.66
N LEU A 19 -10.88 13.96 2.02
CA LEU A 19 -11.68 12.78 1.71
C LEU A 19 -10.95 11.85 0.74
N ASP A 20 -10.29 12.40 -0.29
CA ASP A 20 -9.52 11.60 -1.25
C ASP A 20 -8.31 10.93 -0.57
N LYS A 21 -7.59 11.64 0.30
CA LYS A 21 -6.49 11.06 1.10
C LYS A 21 -6.99 9.95 2.04
N ASP A 22 -8.17 10.12 2.64
CA ASP A 22 -8.76 9.08 3.50
C ASP A 22 -9.23 7.86 2.69
N ALA A 23 -9.81 8.08 1.51
CA ALA A 23 -10.18 7.01 0.59
C ALA A 23 -8.96 6.20 0.14
N ILE A 24 -7.85 6.87 -0.21
CA ILE A 24 -6.57 6.21 -0.54
C ILE A 24 -6.05 5.38 0.63
N ARG A 25 -6.03 5.93 1.86
CA ARG A 25 -5.63 5.16 3.06
C ARG A 25 -6.51 3.94 3.27
N THR A 26 -7.81 4.07 3.04
CA THR A 26 -8.77 2.98 3.13
C THR A 26 -8.44 1.85 2.14
N VAL A 27 -8.01 2.17 0.91
CA VAL A 27 -7.54 1.15 -0.05
C VAL A 27 -6.35 0.37 0.53
N ILE A 28 -5.36 1.07 1.08
CA ILE A 28 -4.16 0.47 1.68
C ILE A 28 -4.54 -0.43 2.88
N TYR A 29 -5.44 0.04 3.75
CA TYR A 29 -5.89 -0.74 4.91
C TYR A 29 -6.67 -1.98 4.51
N ARG A 30 -7.53 -1.90 3.49
CA ARG A 30 -8.27 -3.05 2.97
C ARG A 30 -7.33 -4.11 2.44
N VAL A 31 -6.33 -3.70 1.67
CA VAL A 31 -5.25 -4.56 1.17
C VAL A 31 -4.49 -5.25 2.30
N ALA A 32 -4.03 -4.49 3.30
CA ALA A 32 -3.28 -5.01 4.44
C ALA A 32 -4.11 -6.02 5.23
N ARG A 33 -5.36 -5.66 5.55
CA ARG A 33 -6.31 -6.55 6.23
C ARG A 33 -6.64 -7.79 5.41
N GLY A 34 -6.75 -7.65 4.09
CA GLY A 34 -6.97 -8.77 3.17
C GLY A 34 -5.84 -9.78 3.26
N SER A 35 -4.60 -9.29 3.24
CA SER A 35 -3.38 -10.10 3.40
C SER A 35 -3.34 -10.78 4.77
N ASP A 36 -3.58 -10.05 5.85
CA ASP A 36 -3.62 -10.58 7.24
C ASP A 36 -4.67 -11.69 7.42
N ARG A 37 -5.77 -11.59 6.69
CA ARG A 37 -6.90 -12.54 6.76
C ARG A 37 -6.91 -13.57 5.64
N LYS A 38 -5.89 -13.60 4.79
CA LYS A 38 -5.78 -14.50 3.62
C LYS A 38 -7.02 -14.43 2.71
N ILE A 39 -7.58 -13.23 2.55
CA ILE A 39 -8.73 -12.97 1.67
C ILE A 39 -8.21 -12.76 0.25
N ARG A 40 -8.50 -13.72 -0.63
CA ARG A 40 -7.96 -13.79 -2.00
C ARG A 40 -8.47 -12.65 -2.92
N ASP A 41 -9.69 -12.17 -2.70
CA ASP A 41 -10.34 -11.20 -3.60
C ASP A 41 -9.88 -9.74 -3.42
N LEU A 42 -8.93 -9.48 -2.52
CA LEU A 42 -8.35 -8.14 -2.30
C LEU A 42 -6.99 -7.94 -2.99
N GLY A 43 -6.61 -8.85 -3.90
CA GLY A 43 -5.81 -8.52 -5.09
C GLY A 43 -4.30 -8.41 -4.94
N LEU A 44 -3.67 -8.95 -3.89
CA LEU A 44 -2.20 -8.90 -3.74
C LEU A 44 -1.51 -10.25 -3.52
N TYR A 45 -2.25 -11.35 -3.60
CA TYR A 45 -1.66 -12.68 -3.69
C TYR A 45 -1.88 -13.20 -5.11
N ASP A 46 -0.80 -13.22 -5.90
CA ASP A 46 -0.73 -13.99 -7.12
C ASP A 46 -0.84 -15.48 -6.76
N ALA A 47 -1.95 -16.11 -7.14
CA ALA A 47 -2.23 -17.52 -6.88
C ALA A 47 -1.31 -18.49 -7.66
N THR A 48 -0.40 -17.98 -8.49
CA THR A 48 0.60 -18.77 -9.22
C THR A 48 1.92 -18.96 -8.45
N ILE A 49 2.12 -18.25 -7.34
CA ILE A 49 3.25 -18.45 -6.45
C ILE A 49 2.93 -19.60 -5.51
N ALA A 50 3.91 -20.49 -5.28
CA ALA A 50 3.89 -21.62 -4.35
C ALA A 50 3.08 -21.33 -3.06
N PRO A 51 2.50 -22.35 -2.39
CA PRO A 51 1.63 -22.13 -1.23
C PRO A 51 2.30 -21.17 -0.24
N ASP A 52 1.62 -20.06 0.04
CA ASP A 52 2.08 -19.04 0.98
C ASP A 52 2.38 -19.71 2.33
N PRO A 53 3.67 -19.78 2.74
CA PRO A 53 4.04 -20.46 3.97
C PRO A 53 3.68 -19.62 5.20
N THR A 54 3.16 -18.40 5.02
CA THR A 54 2.69 -17.54 6.11
C THR A 54 1.51 -18.18 6.81
N ALA A 55 1.67 -18.54 8.08
CA ALA A 55 0.58 -18.98 8.95
C ALA A 55 -0.32 -17.81 9.38
N ALA A 56 0.29 -16.69 9.77
CA ALA A 56 -0.39 -15.46 10.17
C ALA A 56 0.46 -14.23 9.83
N ALA A 57 -0.20 -13.09 9.55
CA ALA A 57 0.45 -11.81 9.34
C ALA A 57 -0.34 -10.69 10.03
N HIS A 58 0.39 -9.71 10.55
CA HIS A 58 -0.14 -8.48 11.15
C HIS A 58 0.60 -7.29 10.53
N HIS A 59 -0.09 -6.51 9.70
CA HIS A 59 0.46 -5.28 9.13
C HIS A 59 0.01 -4.06 9.95
N GLN A 60 0.96 -3.36 10.57
CA GLN A 60 0.74 -2.08 11.22
C GLN A 60 1.06 -0.97 10.23
N ILE A 61 0.04 -0.24 9.79
CA ILE A 61 0.15 0.80 8.76
C ILE A 61 0.21 2.17 9.42
N GLY A 62 1.15 3.02 9.00
CA GLY A 62 1.32 4.36 9.54
C GLY A 62 2.08 5.30 8.62
N HIS A 63 2.25 6.55 9.06
CA HIS A 63 3.09 7.58 8.43
C HIS A 63 2.95 7.62 6.90
N SER A 64 1.75 7.97 6.43
CA SER A 64 1.48 8.05 4.99
C SER A 64 1.62 9.48 4.49
N LEU A 65 2.60 9.71 3.62
CA LEU A 65 2.66 10.90 2.78
C LEU A 65 1.82 10.62 1.53
N ILE A 66 0.80 11.45 1.29
CA ILE A 66 -0.09 11.30 0.14
C ILE A 66 -0.22 12.65 -0.57
N GLU A 67 0.05 12.63 -1.87
CA GLU A 67 -0.04 13.79 -2.74
C GLU A 67 -1.01 13.50 -3.88
N ILE A 68 -2.05 14.33 -3.95
CA ILE A 68 -3.03 14.29 -5.03
C ILE A 68 -2.52 15.23 -6.12
N ALA A 69 -2.47 14.75 -7.35
CA ALA A 69 -2.02 15.54 -8.48
C ALA A 69 -3.05 16.63 -8.83
N ALA A 70 -2.63 17.63 -9.59
CA ALA A 70 -3.49 18.74 -10.00
C ALA A 70 -4.70 18.30 -10.85
N ASP A 71 -4.63 17.12 -11.48
CA ASP A 71 -5.74 16.52 -12.23
C ASP A 71 -6.89 16.02 -11.33
N GLY A 72 -6.67 15.90 -10.01
CA GLY A 72 -7.65 15.42 -9.05
C GLY A 72 -8.02 13.94 -9.17
N VAL A 73 -7.37 13.20 -10.06
CA VAL A 73 -7.67 11.79 -10.36
C VAL A 73 -6.43 10.89 -10.32
N SER A 74 -5.25 11.46 -10.19
CA SER A 74 -3.99 10.76 -9.94
C SER A 74 -3.47 11.11 -8.55
N ALA A 75 -2.81 10.15 -7.90
CA ALA A 75 -2.13 10.41 -6.63
C ALA A 75 -0.91 9.50 -6.45
N ARG A 76 -0.01 9.91 -5.57
CA ARG A 76 1.11 9.09 -5.11
C ARG A 76 1.10 8.98 -3.59
N ALA A 77 1.55 7.84 -3.07
CA ALA A 77 1.69 7.64 -1.64
C ALA A 77 2.98 6.89 -1.29
N GLU A 78 3.65 7.32 -0.23
CA GLU A 78 4.59 6.50 0.52
C GLU A 78 3.96 6.23 1.88
N THR A 79 3.80 4.95 2.21
CA THR A 79 3.18 4.52 3.46
C THR A 79 4.08 3.51 4.16
N TYR A 80 4.42 3.79 5.41
CA TYR A 80 5.23 2.90 6.23
C TYR A 80 4.38 1.76 6.78
N CYS A 81 4.97 0.58 6.81
CA CYS A 81 4.38 -0.61 7.35
C CYS A 81 5.41 -1.39 8.19
N THR A 82 5.00 -1.76 9.40
CA THR A 82 5.67 -2.83 10.15
C THR A 82 4.85 -4.10 9.98
N ALA A 83 5.41 -5.09 9.29
CA ALA A 83 4.75 -6.37 9.06
C ALA A 83 5.33 -7.43 10.00
N ASN A 84 4.50 -8.02 10.85
CA ASN A 84 4.87 -9.17 11.66
C ASN A 84 4.28 -10.43 11.03
N ILE A 85 5.14 -11.38 10.69
CA ILE A 85 4.78 -12.58 9.91
C ILE A 85 5.19 -13.81 10.71
N VAL A 86 4.27 -14.76 10.84
CA VAL A 86 4.54 -16.10 11.36
C VAL A 86 4.58 -17.05 10.17
N VAL A 87 5.71 -17.71 9.95
CA VAL A 87 5.86 -18.76 8.95
C VAL A 87 5.45 -20.10 9.59
N GLY A 88 4.58 -20.84 8.93
CA GLY A 88 4.05 -22.13 9.40
C GLY A 88 4.96 -23.31 9.06
N GLY A 89 4.71 -24.45 9.71
CA GLY A 89 5.50 -25.69 9.57
C GLY A 89 6.09 -26.14 10.91
N GLU A 90 6.83 -27.26 10.89
CA GLU A 90 7.66 -27.65 12.05
C GLU A 90 8.72 -26.58 12.30
N GLY A 91 8.81 -26.08 13.53
CA GLY A 91 9.73 -24.98 13.87
C GLY A 91 9.22 -23.60 13.46
N SER A 92 7.89 -23.39 13.45
CA SER A 92 7.24 -22.10 13.15
C SER A 92 8.02 -20.89 13.70
N GLU A 93 8.26 -19.92 12.82
CA GLU A 93 9.14 -18.80 13.11
C GLU A 93 8.44 -17.46 12.90
N TRP A 94 8.63 -16.53 13.84
CA TRP A 94 8.18 -15.15 13.71
C TRP A 94 9.31 -14.25 13.19
N MET A 95 9.02 -13.44 12.17
CA MET A 95 9.84 -12.33 11.72
C MET A 95 9.08 -11.00 11.67
N THR A 96 9.82 -9.90 11.79
CA THR A 96 9.33 -8.53 11.58
C THR A 96 10.03 -7.94 10.36
N LEU A 97 9.26 -7.32 9.47
CA LEU A 97 9.74 -6.60 8.29
C LEU A 97 9.44 -5.11 8.44
N LEU A 98 10.44 -4.29 8.09
CA LEU A 98 10.30 -2.85 7.95
C LEU A 98 10.03 -2.55 6.48
N VAL A 99 8.83 -2.07 6.16
CA VAL A 99 8.31 -1.98 4.80
C VAL A 99 7.85 -0.57 4.49
N ARG A 100 8.01 -0.15 3.24
CA ARG A 100 7.34 1.00 2.64
C ARG A 100 6.53 0.54 1.43
N TYR A 101 5.26 0.91 1.40
CA TYR A 101 4.47 0.85 0.18
C TYR A 101 4.66 2.15 -0.58
N VAL A 102 5.25 2.06 -1.77
CA VAL A 102 5.44 3.19 -2.67
C VAL A 102 4.47 3.01 -3.83
N ASP A 103 3.39 3.78 -3.78
CA ASP A 103 2.20 3.58 -4.59
C ASP A 103 1.96 4.72 -5.57
N ARG A 104 1.48 4.37 -6.76
CA ARG A 104 0.73 5.26 -7.65
C ARG A 104 -0.73 4.84 -7.63
N PHE A 105 -1.61 5.82 -7.49
CA PHE A 105 -3.06 5.65 -7.45
C PHE A 105 -3.72 6.37 -8.61
N GLU A 106 -4.83 5.82 -9.05
CA GLU A 106 -5.75 6.47 -9.98
C GLU A 106 -7.19 6.33 -9.51
N LYS A 107 -8.00 7.35 -9.79
CA LYS A 107 -9.43 7.38 -9.48
C LYS A 107 -10.21 6.92 -10.72
N ARG A 108 -10.78 5.71 -10.67
CA ARG A 108 -11.62 5.15 -11.75
C ARG A 108 -13.06 5.08 -11.26
N ASP A 109 -13.99 5.64 -12.02
CA ASP A 109 -15.42 5.66 -11.68
C ASP A 109 -15.71 6.22 -10.27
N GLY A 110 -14.96 7.25 -9.87
CA GLY A 110 -15.08 7.88 -8.55
C GLY A 110 -14.35 7.17 -7.41
N GLU A 111 -13.77 5.99 -7.66
CA GLU A 111 -13.07 5.20 -6.65
C GLU A 111 -11.56 5.17 -6.87
N TRP A 112 -10.80 5.45 -5.81
CA TRP A 112 -9.35 5.30 -5.82
C TRP A 112 -8.94 3.82 -5.86
N ARG A 113 -7.98 3.50 -6.72
CA ARG A 113 -7.37 2.17 -6.83
C ARG A 113 -5.87 2.29 -6.97
N ILE A 114 -5.13 1.29 -6.49
CA ILE A 114 -3.69 1.20 -6.70
C ILE A 114 -3.46 0.91 -8.18
N ALA A 115 -2.84 1.84 -8.89
CA ALA A 115 -2.41 1.66 -10.27
C ALA A 115 -1.11 0.85 -10.33
N HIS A 116 -0.21 1.10 -9.37
CA HIS A 116 1.07 0.42 -9.26
C HIS A 116 1.59 0.49 -7.83
N ARG A 117 2.19 -0.60 -7.33
CA ARG A 117 2.84 -0.66 -6.02
C ARG A 117 4.23 -1.24 -6.16
N VAL A 118 5.20 -0.60 -5.52
CA VAL A 118 6.46 -1.25 -5.13
C VAL A 118 6.48 -1.40 -3.63
N VAL A 119 6.74 -2.62 -3.17
CA VAL A 119 6.96 -2.93 -1.76
C VAL A 119 8.46 -2.83 -1.51
N VAL A 120 8.88 -1.80 -0.81
CA VAL A 120 10.28 -1.58 -0.46
C VAL A 120 10.54 -2.08 0.95
N TYR A 121 11.61 -2.84 1.14
CA TYR A 121 12.00 -3.42 2.42
C TYR A 121 13.26 -2.72 2.93
N ASP A 122 13.16 -2.04 4.06
CA ASP A 122 14.29 -1.37 4.70
C ASP A 122 15.03 -2.29 5.69
N GLY A 123 14.39 -3.39 6.12
CA GLY A 123 15.03 -4.34 7.02
C GLY A 123 14.13 -5.51 7.45
N ALA A 124 14.75 -6.51 8.06
CA ALA A 124 14.09 -7.68 8.63
C ALA A 124 14.77 -8.11 9.93
N SER A 125 14.00 -8.59 10.90
CA SER A 125 14.55 -9.09 12.17
C SER A 125 15.28 -10.44 12.02
N LYS A 126 15.06 -11.16 10.92
CA LYS A 126 15.73 -12.43 10.61
C LYS A 126 16.89 -12.22 9.65
N SER A 127 18.07 -12.63 10.10
CA SER A 127 19.30 -12.55 9.32
C SER A 127 19.16 -13.29 7.99
N GLY A 128 19.71 -12.70 6.93
CA GLY A 128 19.70 -13.27 5.59
C GLY A 128 18.37 -13.18 4.84
N PHE A 129 17.25 -12.77 5.48
CA PHE A 129 15.97 -12.57 4.77
C PHE A 129 16.11 -11.52 3.67
N MET A 130 16.71 -10.37 3.99
CA MET A 130 16.94 -9.28 3.04
C MET A 130 17.72 -9.73 1.81
N GLY A 131 18.68 -10.67 1.95
CA GLY A 131 19.47 -11.19 0.84
C GLY A 131 18.70 -12.08 -0.14
N ARG A 132 17.45 -12.44 0.17
CA ARG A 132 16.57 -13.25 -0.69
C ARG A 132 15.59 -12.40 -1.50
N LEU A 133 15.47 -11.11 -1.18
CA LEU A 133 14.55 -10.21 -1.87
C LEU A 133 15.17 -9.73 -3.19
N PRO A 134 14.35 -9.44 -4.22
CA PRO A 134 14.82 -8.76 -5.43
C PRO A 134 15.47 -7.42 -5.06
N LYS A 135 16.53 -7.03 -5.79
CA LYS A 135 17.32 -5.83 -5.45
C LYS A 135 16.50 -4.55 -5.56
N GLU A 136 15.58 -4.50 -6.52
CA GLU A 136 14.64 -3.41 -6.76
C GLU A 136 13.64 -3.20 -5.62
N ASN A 137 13.46 -4.19 -4.74
CA ASN A 137 12.62 -4.09 -3.56
C ASN A 137 13.41 -3.71 -2.29
N LEU A 138 14.73 -3.53 -2.38
CA LEU A 138 15.54 -3.13 -1.22
C LEU A 138 15.51 -1.62 -1.06
N GLY A 139 15.24 -1.17 0.17
CA GLY A 139 15.41 0.24 0.55
C GLY A 139 16.88 0.59 0.61
N VAL A 140 17.32 1.53 -0.22
CA VAL A 140 18.72 1.97 -0.30
C VAL A 140 18.94 3.35 0.30
N ARG A 141 17.87 4.15 0.48
CA ARG A 141 17.87 5.46 1.16
C ARG A 141 18.89 6.46 0.59
N ASP A 142 19.24 6.31 -0.67
CA ASP A 142 20.02 7.25 -1.46
C ASP A 142 19.19 7.76 -2.66
N GLU A 143 19.84 8.45 -3.60
CA GLU A 143 19.18 9.00 -4.79
C GLU A 143 18.64 7.95 -5.77
N THR A 144 19.00 6.69 -5.59
CA THR A 144 18.49 5.56 -6.38
C THR A 144 17.33 4.84 -5.71
N ASP A 145 16.93 5.25 -4.49
CA ASP A 145 15.79 4.67 -3.78
C ASP A 145 14.51 4.85 -4.61
N TYR A 146 13.71 3.77 -4.74
CA TYR A 146 12.53 3.80 -5.58
C TYR A 146 11.55 4.92 -5.22
N SER A 147 11.53 5.35 -3.95
CA SER A 147 10.70 6.49 -3.54
C SER A 147 11.04 7.79 -4.25
N ARG A 148 12.30 8.00 -4.65
CA ARG A 148 12.72 9.17 -5.46
C ARG A 148 12.15 9.15 -6.87
N THR A 149 11.73 7.98 -7.37
CA THR A 149 11.06 7.88 -8.69
C THR A 149 9.61 8.33 -8.64
N VAL A 150 9.01 8.33 -7.44
CA VAL A 150 7.61 8.67 -7.21
C VAL A 150 7.47 10.07 -6.61
N PHE A 151 8.30 10.40 -5.64
CA PHE A 151 8.38 11.71 -4.97
C PHE A 151 9.59 12.48 -5.48
N GLN A 152 9.35 13.68 -6.00
CA GLN A 152 10.39 14.64 -6.38
C GLN A 152 10.34 15.74 -5.33
N ASP A 153 11.06 15.52 -4.23
CA ASP A 153 11.27 16.50 -3.17
C ASP A 153 12.48 17.38 -3.50
#